data_AF-A0A183NKN5-F1
#
_entry.id   AF-A0A183NKN5-F1
#
_cell.length_a   1.000
_cell.length_b   1.000
_cell.length_c   1.000
_cell.angle_alpha   90.00
_cell.angle_beta   90.00
_cell.angle_gamma   90.00
#
_symmetry.space_group_name_H-M   'P 1'
#
loop_
_entity.id
_entity.type
_entity.pdbx_description
1 polymer ?
#
loop_
_entity_poly.entity_id
_entity_poly.type
_entity_poly.pdbx_seq_one_letter_code
_entity_poly.pdbx_strand_id
1 'polypeptide(L)'
;MNCRRVFGENMDFTNDTAMLNGFVNWNQNVIKTVPSERLLKFDISQGWEPLCKFLNLPIPNCPFPHVNEYNELRRLLKLEQRVLKFSQWILPMLILFIFAYMFCKFLL
;
A
#
# COMPACT_ATOMS: atom_id res chain seq x y z
N MET A 1 1.11 -9.09 1.07
CA MET A 1 0.52 -10.12 0.20
C MET A 1 1.34 -10.18 -1.08
N ASN A 2 1.87 -11.35 -1.46
CA ASN A 2 2.65 -11.47 -2.69
C ASN A 2 1.71 -11.66 -3.89
N CYS A 3 1.47 -10.60 -4.65
CA CYS A 3 0.57 -10.61 -5.81
C CYS A 3 0.96 -11.65 -6.87
N ARG A 4 2.26 -11.99 -7.00
CA ARG A 4 2.70 -13.04 -7.94
C ARG A 4 2.21 -14.43 -7.55
N ARG A 5 2.03 -14.70 -6.25
CA ARG A 5 1.47 -15.98 -5.78
C ARG A 5 -0.02 -16.12 -6.15
N VAL A 6 -0.72 -15.00 -6.23
CA VAL A 6 -2.17 -14.95 -6.48
C VAL A 6 -2.46 -14.90 -7.98
N PHE A 7 -1.74 -14.04 -8.70
CA PHE A 7 -2.01 -13.76 -10.11
C PHE A 7 -1.02 -14.42 -11.08
N GLY A 8 0.01 -15.10 -10.59
CA GLY A 8 1.04 -15.78 -11.38
C GLY A 8 2.36 -15.00 -11.48
N GLU A 9 3.47 -15.71 -11.64
CA GLU A 9 4.81 -15.11 -11.72
C GLU A 9 5.01 -14.25 -12.97
N ASN A 10 4.32 -14.60 -14.06
CA ASN A 10 4.42 -13.96 -15.38
C ASN A 10 3.41 -12.82 -15.59
N MET A 11 2.72 -12.37 -14.55
CA MET A 11 1.79 -11.24 -14.67
C MET A 11 2.55 -9.94 -14.91
N ASP A 12 2.13 -9.18 -15.92
CA ASP A 12 2.57 -7.79 -16.14
C ASP A 12 1.82 -6.85 -15.19
N PHE A 13 2.53 -6.33 -14.18
CA PHE A 13 2.00 -5.37 -13.20
C PHE A 13 2.10 -3.91 -13.66
N THR A 14 2.59 -3.65 -14.87
CA THR A 14 2.67 -2.29 -15.44
C THR A 14 1.50 -1.98 -16.36
N ASN A 15 0.69 -2.99 -16.71
CA ASN A 15 -0.45 -2.89 -17.59
C ASN A 15 -1.77 -2.99 -16.81
N ASP A 16 -2.51 -1.90 -16.74
CA ASP A 16 -3.78 -1.80 -16.00
C ASP A 16 -4.82 -2.83 -16.47
N THR A 17 -4.89 -3.10 -17.78
CA THR A 17 -5.83 -4.10 -18.32
C THR A 17 -5.45 -5.51 -17.88
N ALA A 18 -4.16 -5.83 -17.88
CA ALA A 18 -3.67 -7.11 -17.38
C ALA A 18 -3.98 -7.31 -15.89
N MET A 19 -3.79 -6.26 -15.08
CA MET A 19 -4.11 -6.27 -13.65
C MET A 19 -5.61 -6.43 -13.39
N LEU A 20 -6.46 -5.69 -14.11
CA LEU A 20 -7.91 -5.77 -13.98
C LEU A 20 -8.41 -7.18 -14.31
N ASN A 21 -7.94 -7.74 -15.43
CA ASN A 21 -8.32 -9.09 -15.85
C ASN A 21 -7.85 -10.13 -14.83
N GLY A 22 -6.63 -10.00 -14.29
CA GLY A 22 -6.13 -10.88 -13.24
C GLY A 22 -6.98 -10.83 -11.96
N PHE A 23 -7.39 -9.64 -11.52
CA PHE A 23 -8.29 -9.47 -10.38
C PHE A 23 -9.64 -10.16 -10.60
N VAL A 24 -10.28 -9.92 -11.76
CA VAL A 24 -11.57 -10.52 -12.10
C VAL A 24 -11.45 -12.05 -12.17
N ASN A 25 -10.45 -12.56 -12.87
CA ASN A 25 -10.23 -14.00 -13.03
C ASN A 25 -9.98 -14.70 -11.70
N TRP A 26 -9.17 -14.10 -10.82
CA TRP A 26 -8.93 -14.63 -9.49
C TRP A 26 -10.21 -14.71 -8.66
N ASN A 27 -11.00 -13.63 -8.61
CA ASN A 27 -12.27 -13.62 -7.87
C ASN A 27 -13.23 -14.68 -8.39
N GLN A 28 -13.35 -14.83 -9.72
CA GLN A 28 -14.19 -15.86 -10.33
C GLN A 28 -13.71 -17.27 -10.02
N ASN A 29 -12.38 -17.49 -10.01
CA ASN A 29 -11.81 -18.77 -9.63
C ASN A 29 -12.16 -19.14 -8.18
N VAL A 30 -11.97 -18.22 -7.23
CA VAL A 30 -12.35 -18.44 -5.83
C VAL A 30 -13.84 -18.76 -5.69
N ILE A 31 -14.71 -18.02 -6.36
CA ILE A 31 -16.17 -18.24 -6.34
C ILE A 31 -16.56 -19.62 -6.88
N LYS A 32 -15.86 -20.10 -7.92
CA LYS A 32 -16.13 -21.40 -8.54
C LYS A 32 -15.57 -22.58 -7.74
N THR A 33 -14.45 -22.40 -7.06
CA THR A 33 -13.71 -23.49 -6.40
C THR A 33 -14.11 -23.69 -4.95
N VAL A 34 -14.49 -22.63 -4.22
CA VAL A 34 -14.88 -22.73 -2.81
C VAL A 34 -16.38 -23.06 -2.72
N PRO A 35 -16.79 -24.09 -1.96
CA PRO A 35 -18.21 -24.39 -1.73
C PRO A 35 -18.95 -23.17 -1.17
N SER A 36 -20.17 -22.93 -1.64
CA SER A 36 -20.91 -21.69 -1.36
C SER A 36 -21.22 -21.51 0.13
N GLU A 37 -21.42 -22.60 0.86
CA GLU A 37 -21.63 -22.60 2.31
C GLU A 37 -20.36 -22.21 3.10
N ARG A 38 -19.19 -22.24 2.46
CA ARG A 38 -17.90 -21.82 3.04
C ARG A 38 -17.38 -20.52 2.45
N LEU A 39 -18.16 -19.84 1.61
CA LEU A 39 -17.77 -18.61 0.94
C LEU A 39 -18.73 -17.45 1.24
N LEU A 40 -18.20 -16.39 1.84
CA LEU A 40 -18.89 -15.10 1.91
C LEU A 40 -18.27 -14.13 0.89
N LYS A 41 -19.06 -13.70 -0.10
CA LYS A 41 -18.72 -12.52 -0.90
C LYS A 41 -19.04 -11.27 -0.10
N PHE A 42 -18.04 -10.71 0.56
CA PHE A 42 -18.20 -9.61 1.50
C PHE A 42 -17.80 -8.26 0.89
N ASP A 43 -18.68 -7.27 0.99
CA ASP A 43 -18.37 -5.87 0.72
C ASP A 43 -18.13 -5.14 2.05
N ILE A 44 -16.93 -4.58 2.23
CA ILE A 44 -16.50 -3.91 3.46
C ILE A 44 -17.42 -2.74 3.88
N SER A 45 -18.14 -2.13 2.92
CA SER A 45 -19.09 -1.05 3.20
C SER A 45 -20.33 -1.53 3.97
N GLN A 46 -20.59 -2.84 3.98
CA GLN A 46 -21.71 -3.45 4.69
C GLN A 46 -21.47 -3.57 6.21
N GLY A 47 -20.24 -3.33 6.68
CA GLY A 47 -19.91 -3.38 8.10
C GLY A 47 -19.99 -4.79 8.72
N TRP A 48 -20.32 -4.86 10.01
CA TRP A 48 -20.24 -6.11 10.78
C TRP A 48 -21.28 -7.16 10.40
N GLU A 49 -22.47 -6.75 10.00
CA GLU A 49 -23.65 -7.62 9.95
C GLU A 49 -23.48 -8.89 9.09
N PRO A 50 -23.13 -8.81 7.79
CA PRO A 50 -23.02 -10.02 6.96
C PRO A 50 -21.85 -10.91 7.38
N LEU A 51 -20.76 -10.34 7.92
CA LEU A 51 -19.59 -11.08 8.38
C LEU A 51 -19.91 -11.87 9.66
N CYS A 52 -20.48 -11.20 10.66
CA CYS A 52 -20.87 -11.83 11.93
C CYS A 52 -21.93 -12.91 11.71
N LYS A 53 -22.92 -12.66 10.84
CA LYS A 53 -23.93 -13.65 10.46
C LYS A 53 -23.31 -14.90 9.82
N PHE A 54 -22.38 -14.73 8.88
CA PHE A 54 -21.72 -15.84 8.22
C PHE A 54 -20.85 -16.68 9.17
N LEU A 55 -20.19 -16.02 10.13
CA LEU A 55 -19.35 -16.67 11.13
C LEU A 55 -20.13 -17.22 12.35
N ASN A 56 -21.44 -16.97 12.42
CA ASN A 56 -22.29 -17.28 13.57
C ASN A 56 -21.76 -16.67 14.89
N LEU A 57 -21.36 -15.40 14.85
CA LEU A 57 -20.84 -14.64 15.98
C LEU A 57 -21.72 -13.41 16.27
N PRO A 58 -21.77 -12.93 17.53
CA PRO A 58 -22.47 -11.70 17.85
C PRO A 58 -21.80 -10.49 17.19
N ILE A 59 -22.60 -9.45 16.89
CA ILE A 59 -22.09 -8.17 16.40
C ILE A 59 -21.41 -7.42 17.56
N PRO A 60 -20.14 -6.98 17.41
CA PRO A 60 -19.46 -6.20 18.44
C PRO A 60 -20.12 -4.84 18.69
N ASN A 61 -20.06 -4.34 19.93
CA ASN A 61 -20.48 -2.98 20.27
C ASN A 61 -19.38 -1.94 19.96
N CYS A 62 -18.88 -1.93 18.72
CA CYS A 62 -17.90 -0.98 18.22
C CYS A 62 -18.12 -0.71 16.73
N PRO A 63 -17.71 0.47 16.20
CA PRO A 63 -17.81 0.74 14.78
C PRO A 63 -16.95 -0.24 13.96
N PHE A 64 -17.39 -0.54 12.74
CA PHE A 64 -16.58 -1.35 11.82
C PHE A 64 -15.26 -0.61 11.52
N PRO A 65 -14.10 -1.29 11.61
CA PRO A 65 -12.81 -0.62 11.52
C PRO A 65 -12.59 -0.03 10.13
N HIS A 66 -12.22 1.26 10.09
CA HIS A 66 -11.78 1.94 8.87
C HIS A 66 -10.29 2.29 9.00
N VAL A 67 -9.44 1.30 8.75
CA VAL A 67 -7.98 1.39 8.85
C VAL A 67 -7.34 1.14 7.48
N ASN A 68 -6.08 1.53 7.31
CA ASN A 68 -5.33 1.39 6.05
C ASN A 68 -5.89 2.24 4.88
N GLU A 69 -6.33 3.47 5.18
CA GLU A 69 -6.69 4.42 4.13
C GLU A 69 -5.49 4.84 3.29
N TYR A 70 -5.71 4.92 1.97
CA TYR A 70 -4.70 5.37 1.01
C TYR A 70 -4.15 6.76 1.34
N ASN A 71 -4.99 7.66 1.85
CA ASN A 71 -4.58 9.03 2.17
C ASN A 71 -3.58 9.09 3.32
N GLU A 72 -3.77 8.26 4.36
CA GLU A 72 -2.85 8.20 5.49
C GLU A 72 -1.49 7.63 5.07
N LEU A 73 -1.49 6.51 4.31
CA LEU A 73 -0.26 5.97 3.73
C LEU A 73 0.44 7.01 2.84
N ARG A 74 -0.32 7.70 1.98
CA ARG A 74 0.20 8.73 1.07
C ARG A 74 0.80 9.91 1.82
N ARG A 75 0.25 10.31 2.97
CA ARG A 75 0.82 11.36 3.82
C ARG A 75 2.19 10.96 4.35
N LEU A 76 2.31 9.75 4.90
CA LEU A 76 3.58 9.22 5.42
C LEU A 76 4.66 9.17 4.33
N LEU A 77 4.34 8.59 3.17
CA LEU A 77 5.27 8.49 2.03
C LEU A 77 5.71 9.88 1.51
N LYS A 78 4.80 10.86 1.51
CA LYS A 78 5.14 12.24 1.11
C LYS A 78 6.08 12.92 2.09
N LEU A 79 5.96 12.66 3.39
CA LEU A 79 6.84 13.24 4.41
C LEU A 79 8.26 12.71 4.25
N GLU A 80 8.42 11.39 4.08
CA GLU A 80 9.72 10.77 3.80
C GLU A 80 10.38 11.36 2.55
N GLN A 81 9.63 11.48 1.45
CA GLN A 81 10.14 12.07 0.21
C GLN A 81 10.60 13.52 0.37
N ARG A 82 9.91 14.33 1.18
CA ARG A 82 10.33 15.73 1.43
C ARG A 82 11.65 15.76 2.20
N VAL A 83 11.76 14.99 3.28
CA VAL A 83 12.98 14.96 4.11
C VAL A 83 14.19 14.50 3.31
N LEU A 84 14.04 13.41 2.53
CA LEU A 84 15.12 12.91 1.66
C LEU A 84 15.57 13.96 0.65
N LYS A 85 14.62 14.63 -0.02
CA LYS A 85 14.96 15.71 -0.96
C LYS A 85 15.69 16.85 -0.27
N PHE A 86 15.20 17.34 0.87
CA PHE A 86 15.90 18.41 1.59
C PHE A 86 17.32 17.99 2.00
N SER A 87 17.49 16.77 2.49
CA SER A 87 18.82 16.21 2.82
C SER A 87 19.75 16.16 1.60
N GLN A 88 19.23 15.78 0.42
CA GLN A 88 19.98 15.74 -0.83
C GLN A 88 20.48 17.13 -1.30
N TRP A 89 19.82 18.23 -0.93
CA TRP A 89 20.26 19.58 -1.31
C TRP A 89 21.11 20.25 -0.22
N ILE A 90 20.79 20.02 1.06
CA ILE A 90 21.53 20.61 2.18
C ILE A 90 22.94 20.03 2.29
N LEU A 91 23.08 18.70 2.11
CA LEU A 91 24.38 18.03 2.28
C LEU A 91 25.43 18.52 1.25
N PRO A 92 25.15 18.61 -0.07
CA PRO A 92 26.11 19.14 -1.03
C PRO A 92 26.45 20.61 -0.80
N MET A 93 25.47 21.43 -0.40
CA MET A 93 25.69 22.86 -0.10
C MET A 93 26.63 23.03 1.09
N LEU A 94 26.48 22.23 2.15
CA LEU A 94 27.39 22.22 3.29
C LEU A 94 28.80 21.75 2.89
N ILE A 95 28.91 20.70 2.05
CA ILE A 95 30.21 20.22 1.55
C ILE A 95 30.90 21.31 0.72
N LEU A 96 30.18 21.96 -0.20
CA LEU A 96 30.68 23.09 -1.00
C LEU A 96 31.14 24.24 -0.12
N PHE A 97 30.37 24.57 0.91
CA PHE A 97 30.72 25.63 1.85
C PHE A 97 31.99 25.31 2.64
N ILE A 98 32.12 24.07 3.15
CA ILE A 98 33.33 23.62 3.86
C ILE A 98 34.55 23.65 2.92
N PHE A 99 34.39 23.17 1.68
CA PHE A 99 35.45 23.18 0.69
C PHE A 99 35.92 24.61 0.36
N ALA A 100 34.97 25.52 0.13
CA ALA A 100 35.27 26.94 -0.11
C ALA A 100 35.99 27.59 1.08
N TYR A 101 35.55 27.30 2.31
CA TYR A 101 36.21 27.79 3.52
C TYR A 101 37.66 27.29 3.66
N MET A 102 37.89 25.99 3.44
CA MET A 102 39.22 25.39 3.49
C MET A 102 40.16 25.96 2.41
N PHE A 103 39.63 26.18 1.20
CA PHE A 103 40.37 26.79 0.11
C PHE A 103 40.76 28.24 0.40
N CYS A 104 39.83 29.05 0.92
CA CYS A 104 40.12 30.42 1.34
C CYS A 104 41.20 30.49 2.43
N LYS A 105 41.15 29.57 3.41
CA LYS A 105 42.15 29.51 4.50
C LYS A 105 43.52 29.01 4.03
N PHE A 106 43.60 28.26 2.93
CA PHE A 106 44.86 27.79 2.36
C PHE A 106 45.56 28.86 1.51
N LEU A 107 44.81 29.81 0.96
CA LEU A 107 45.31 30.91 0.12
C LEU A 107 45.72 32.18 0.91
N LEU A 108 45.45 32.22 2.22
CA LEU A 108 45.72 33.32 3.15
C LEU A 108 46.76 32.90 4.18
#